data_AF-A0A8S3XFZ2-F1
#
_entry.id   AF-A0A8S3XFZ2-F1
#
_cell.length_a   1.000
_cell.length_b   1.000
_cell.length_c   1.000
_cell.angle_alpha   90.00
_cell.angle_beta   90.00
_cell.angle_gamma   90.00
#
_symmetry.space_group_name_H-M   'P 1'
#
loop_
_entity.id
_entity.type
_entity.pdbx_description
1 polymer ?
#
loop_
_entity_poly.entity_id
_entity_poly.type
_entity_poly.pdbx_seq_one_letter_code
_entity_poly.pdbx_strand_id
1 'polypeptide(L)'
;MAEDAAPKIAEQQANVDAAVNTPVVVHSNDDRTVAQELELEQTRSTLGKAIVETRSTPLENRPRLPRIALSKRNRAIVRALNPMLVTYLEASRDHCETDSILFGAALAVCRIIGAKLPTAGRATGQSSTSPVWRIRIEERIAKARALMGRLICFRSGNTRPRIVRTVRMVLAGTNV
;
A
#
# COMPACT_ATOMS: atom_id res chain seq x y z
N MET A 1 -2.93 -58.12 -69.90
CA MET A 1 -2.22 -56.84 -70.06
C MET A 1 -0.91 -57.03 -69.28
N ALA A 2 0.16 -57.56 -69.91
CA ALA A 2 1.19 -56.85 -70.70
C ALA A 2 1.80 -55.70 -69.86
N GLU A 3 3.09 -55.57 -69.55
CA GLU A 3 4.40 -55.83 -70.22
C GLU A 3 5.45 -56.16 -69.13
N ASP A 4 6.49 -56.97 -69.34
CA ASP A 4 7.80 -56.70 -69.98
C ASP A 4 8.64 -55.52 -69.41
N ALA A 5 9.95 -55.77 -69.37
CA ALA A 5 11.10 -54.86 -69.22
C ALA A 5 11.87 -54.78 -67.87
N ALA A 6 13.14 -55.17 -68.02
CA ALA A 6 14.30 -55.21 -67.14
C ALA A 6 14.89 -53.82 -66.72
N PRO A 7 15.96 -53.76 -65.90
CA PRO A 7 16.30 -52.63 -65.01
C PRO A 7 17.44 -51.73 -65.54
N LYS A 8 17.57 -50.50 -64.98
CA LYS A 8 18.77 -49.62 -65.06
C LYS A 8 18.87 -48.80 -63.77
N ILE A 9 19.85 -49.06 -62.90
CA ILE A 9 21.19 -48.42 -62.79
C ILE A 9 21.12 -46.94 -62.41
N ALA A 10 21.86 -46.64 -61.35
CA ALA A 10 22.03 -45.41 -60.60
C ALA A 10 22.39 -44.16 -61.42
N GLU A 11 21.99 -42.99 -60.91
CA GLU A 11 22.82 -41.79 -60.93
C GLU A 11 22.38 -40.80 -59.83
N GLN A 12 23.40 -40.25 -59.17
CA GLN A 12 23.32 -39.25 -58.12
C GLN A 12 22.90 -37.89 -58.68
N GLN A 13 22.07 -37.15 -57.96
CA GLN A 13 22.08 -35.69 -58.05
C GLN A 13 21.76 -35.05 -56.70
N ALA A 14 22.70 -34.22 -56.27
CA ALA A 14 22.67 -33.40 -55.09
C ALA A 14 21.47 -32.44 -55.12
N ASN A 15 20.75 -32.35 -54.00
CA ASN A 15 19.89 -31.20 -53.73
C ASN A 15 20.47 -30.42 -52.56
N VAL A 16 21.01 -29.26 -52.91
CA VAL A 16 21.62 -28.25 -52.07
C VAL A 16 20.50 -27.31 -51.59
N ASP A 17 20.55 -26.98 -50.30
CA ASP A 17 19.95 -25.81 -49.68
C ASP A 17 18.42 -25.59 -49.80
N ALA A 18 17.71 -26.10 -48.80
CA ALA A 18 16.46 -25.49 -48.33
C ALA A 18 16.52 -25.33 -46.81
N ALA A 19 17.37 -24.42 -46.34
CA ALA A 19 17.29 -23.89 -44.99
C ALA A 19 15.96 -23.12 -44.87
N VAL A 20 14.95 -23.80 -44.31
CA VAL A 20 13.69 -23.20 -43.89
C VAL A 20 14.02 -22.10 -42.88
N ASN A 21 13.92 -20.86 -43.34
CA ASN A 21 14.12 -19.67 -42.55
C ASN A 21 12.90 -19.50 -41.62
N THR A 22 12.92 -20.17 -40.46
CA THR A 22 12.00 -19.86 -39.37
C THR A 22 12.25 -18.41 -38.93
N PRO A 23 11.25 -17.51 -38.92
CA PRO A 23 11.45 -16.17 -38.38
C PRO A 23 11.75 -16.30 -36.89
N VAL A 24 12.98 -15.97 -36.52
CA VAL A 24 13.39 -15.74 -35.13
C VAL A 24 12.53 -14.58 -34.63
N VAL A 25 11.48 -14.89 -33.88
CA VAL A 25 10.71 -13.87 -33.17
C VAL A 25 11.60 -13.37 -32.03
N VAL A 26 12.41 -12.36 -32.33
CA VAL A 26 13.12 -11.55 -31.35
C VAL A 26 12.05 -10.83 -30.52
N HIS A 27 11.60 -11.47 -29.43
CA HIS A 27 10.83 -10.77 -28.41
C HIS A 27 11.78 -9.77 -27.75
N SER A 28 11.72 -8.52 -28.20
CA SER A 28 12.54 -7.44 -27.69
C SER A 28 12.31 -7.25 -26.20
N ASN A 29 13.39 -7.14 -25.43
CA ASN A 29 13.32 -6.71 -24.03
C ASN A 29 12.67 -5.32 -23.89
N ASP A 30 12.61 -4.53 -24.96
CA ASP A 30 12.01 -3.19 -25.01
C ASP A 30 10.48 -3.23 -24.81
N ASP A 31 9.78 -4.28 -25.27
CA ASP A 31 8.33 -4.37 -25.07
C ASP A 31 7.96 -4.61 -23.60
N ARG A 32 8.85 -5.29 -22.86
CA ARG A 32 8.66 -5.53 -21.42
C ARG A 32 8.94 -4.29 -20.58
N THR A 33 9.92 -3.47 -20.96
CA THR A 33 10.22 -2.22 -20.27
C THR A 33 9.13 -1.18 -20.52
N VAL A 34 8.67 -1.04 -21.77
CA VAL A 34 7.55 -0.14 -22.12
C VAL A 34 6.26 -0.55 -21.39
N ALA A 35 5.97 -1.85 -21.28
CA ALA A 35 4.82 -2.33 -20.51
C ALA A 35 4.92 -2.02 -19.00
N GLN A 36 6.12 -2.13 -18.41
CA GLN A 36 6.36 -1.78 -17.01
C GLN A 36 6.25 -0.28 -16.75
N GLU A 37 6.76 0.55 -17.66
CA GLU A 37 6.62 2.01 -17.58
C GLU A 37 5.15 2.45 -17.70
N LEU A 38 4.40 1.84 -18.61
CA LEU A 38 2.97 2.09 -18.75
C LEU A 38 2.19 1.68 -17.49
N GLU A 39 2.52 0.54 -16.89
CA GLU A 39 1.92 0.08 -15.63
C GLU A 39 2.25 1.06 -14.49
N LEU A 40 3.49 1.56 -14.42
CA LEU A 40 3.91 2.55 -13.43
C LEU A 40 3.15 3.87 -13.61
N GLU A 41 3.02 4.38 -14.82
CA GLU A 41 2.28 5.62 -15.07
C GLU A 41 0.78 5.48 -14.76
N GLN A 42 0.19 4.32 -15.07
CA GLN A 42 -1.18 4.00 -14.66
C GLN A 42 -1.32 3.99 -13.13
N THR A 43 -0.37 3.42 -12.40
CA THR A 43 -0.40 3.45 -10.92
C THR A 43 -0.27 4.87 -10.38
N ARG A 44 0.61 5.69 -10.95
CA ARG A 44 0.80 7.10 -10.58
C ARG A 44 -0.46 7.93 -10.83
N SER A 45 -1.06 7.78 -12.01
CA SER A 45 -2.31 8.45 -12.38
C SER A 45 -3.46 8.04 -11.46
N THR A 46 -3.57 6.74 -11.16
CA THR A 46 -4.62 6.22 -10.27
C THR A 46 -4.46 6.76 -8.85
N LEU A 47 -3.22 6.84 -8.34
CA LEU A 47 -2.91 7.44 -7.05
C LEU A 47 -3.29 8.92 -7.01
N GLY A 48 -2.86 9.71 -7.99
CA GLY A 48 -3.17 11.14 -8.06
C GLY A 48 -4.67 11.41 -8.09
N LYS A 49 -5.42 10.67 -8.93
CA LYS A 49 -6.88 10.77 -9.00
C LYS A 49 -7.55 10.44 -7.67
N ALA A 50 -7.13 9.34 -7.03
CA ALA A 50 -7.69 8.93 -5.75
C ALA A 50 -7.44 9.97 -4.65
N ILE A 51 -6.24 10.57 -4.59
CA ILE A 51 -5.92 11.60 -3.58
C ILE A 51 -6.77 12.87 -3.78
N VAL A 52 -6.95 13.31 -5.03
CA VAL A 52 -7.77 14.50 -5.33
C VAL A 52 -9.24 14.27 -4.97
N GLU A 53 -9.76 13.10 -5.29
CA GLU A 53 -11.12 12.68 -4.94
C GLU A 53 -11.33 12.62 -3.42
N THR A 54 -10.36 12.08 -2.67
CA THR A 54 -10.49 11.92 -1.22
C THR A 54 -10.37 13.23 -0.45
N ARG A 55 -9.61 14.19 -0.98
CA ARG A 55 -9.57 15.57 -0.46
C ARG A 55 -10.91 16.30 -0.62
N SER A 56 -11.63 16.00 -1.69
CA SER A 56 -12.91 16.66 -2.01
C SER A 56 -14.12 15.98 -1.36
N THR A 57 -13.93 14.78 -0.79
CA THR A 57 -15.02 13.98 -0.19
C THR A 57 -15.01 14.09 1.34
N PRO A 58 -16.14 14.49 1.96
CA PRO A 58 -16.31 14.46 3.41
C PRO A 58 -16.10 13.05 3.96
N LEU A 59 -15.57 12.94 5.19
CA LEU A 59 -15.26 11.67 5.86
C LEU A 59 -16.46 10.70 5.87
N GLU A 60 -17.67 11.21 6.08
CA GLU A 60 -18.91 10.43 6.17
C GLU A 60 -19.29 9.76 4.83
N ASN A 61 -18.85 10.34 3.72
CA ASN A 61 -19.16 9.87 2.36
C ASN A 61 -18.06 8.99 1.78
N ARG A 62 -16.93 8.82 2.48
CA ARG A 62 -15.82 7.98 2.01
C ARG A 62 -16.26 6.50 2.02
N PRO A 63 -16.01 5.76 0.92
CA PRO A 63 -16.35 4.34 0.87
C PRO A 63 -15.53 3.54 1.88
N ARG A 64 -16.10 2.46 2.43
CA ARG A 64 -15.33 1.56 3.28
C ARG A 64 -14.29 0.83 2.42
N LEU A 65 -13.06 0.73 2.88
CA LEU A 65 -12.03 -0.02 2.16
C LEU A 65 -12.15 -1.52 2.49
N PRO A 66 -12.24 -2.40 1.49
CA PRO A 66 -12.28 -3.84 1.72
C PRO A 66 -10.94 -4.33 2.26
N ARG A 67 -10.97 -5.43 3.02
CA ARG A 67 -9.74 -6.11 3.45
C ARG A 67 -9.09 -6.80 2.25
N ILE A 68 -7.84 -6.42 1.97
CA ILE A 68 -7.07 -6.96 0.85
C ILE A 68 -6.32 -8.21 1.32
N ALA A 69 -6.38 -9.29 0.55
CA ALA A 69 -5.59 -10.50 0.80
C ALA A 69 -4.09 -10.22 0.59
N LEU A 70 -3.23 -10.80 1.44
CA LEU A 70 -1.78 -10.61 1.39
C LEU A 70 -1.10 -11.49 0.33
N SER A 71 -1.53 -11.40 -0.92
CA SER A 71 -0.89 -12.09 -2.05
C SER A 71 0.44 -11.43 -2.45
N LYS A 72 1.33 -12.18 -3.12
CA LYS A 72 2.60 -11.64 -3.64
C LYS A 72 2.38 -10.44 -4.57
N ARG A 73 1.37 -10.54 -5.45
CA ARG A 73 0.96 -9.47 -6.37
C ARG A 73 0.52 -8.21 -5.62
N ASN A 74 -0.39 -8.35 -4.64
CA ASN A 74 -0.89 -7.20 -3.88
C ASN A 74 0.22 -6.53 -3.09
N ARG A 75 1.16 -7.31 -2.55
CA ARG A 75 2.36 -6.79 -1.87
C ARG A 75 3.28 -6.03 -2.82
N ALA A 76 3.45 -6.51 -4.06
CA ALA A 76 4.25 -5.81 -5.07
C ALA A 76 3.63 -4.45 -5.43
N ILE A 77 2.31 -4.39 -5.61
CA ILE A 77 1.59 -3.13 -5.87
C ILE A 77 1.79 -2.12 -4.74
N VAL A 78 1.61 -2.55 -3.49
CA VAL A 78 1.82 -1.68 -2.32
C VAL A 78 3.28 -1.19 -2.25
N ARG A 79 4.25 -2.07 -2.52
CA ARG A 79 5.67 -1.69 -2.55
C ARG A 79 5.99 -0.71 -3.66
N ALA A 80 5.38 -0.82 -4.84
CA ALA A 80 5.56 0.12 -5.94
C ALA A 80 4.97 1.49 -5.62
N LEU A 81 3.86 1.52 -4.87
CA LEU A 81 3.15 2.76 -4.55
C LEU A 81 3.78 3.52 -3.38
N ASN A 82 4.39 2.83 -2.40
CA ASN A 82 4.99 3.43 -1.22
C ASN A 82 6.02 4.55 -1.51
N PRO A 83 7.00 4.37 -2.44
CA PRO A 83 7.93 5.43 -2.80
C PRO A 83 7.24 6.68 -3.37
N MET A 84 6.19 6.50 -4.18
CA MET A 84 5.43 7.61 -4.75
C MET A 84 4.70 8.40 -3.66
N LEU A 85 4.20 7.69 -2.65
CA LEU A 85 3.43 8.29 -1.54
C LEU A 85 4.27 9.26 -0.70
N VAL A 86 5.58 9.02 -0.57
CA VAL A 86 6.50 9.90 0.19
C VAL A 86 6.39 11.34 -0.31
N THR A 87 6.38 11.56 -1.62
CA THR A 87 6.31 12.90 -2.22
C THR A 87 5.02 13.65 -1.85
N TYR A 88 3.89 12.93 -1.72
CA TYR A 88 2.63 13.52 -1.30
C TYR A 88 2.61 13.83 0.19
N LEU A 89 3.21 12.97 1.01
CA LEU A 89 3.27 13.14 2.47
C LEU A 89 4.21 14.27 2.88
N GLU A 90 5.33 14.46 2.20
CA GLU A 90 6.24 15.59 2.44
C GLU A 90 5.59 16.94 2.11
N ALA A 91 4.68 16.97 1.13
CA ALA A 91 3.92 18.17 0.78
C ALA A 91 2.70 18.43 1.70
N SER A 92 2.39 17.52 2.61
CA SER A 92 1.23 17.61 3.50
C SER A 92 1.47 18.66 4.60
N ARG A 93 0.49 19.54 4.82
CA ARG A 93 0.61 20.64 5.80
C ARG A 93 -0.05 20.33 7.13
N ASP A 94 -1.09 19.50 7.12
CA ASP A 94 -1.87 19.20 8.31
C ASP A 94 -2.21 17.71 8.43
N HIS A 95 -2.78 17.36 9.59
CA HIS A 95 -3.18 15.98 9.85
C HIS A 95 -4.32 15.51 8.94
N CYS A 96 -5.23 16.41 8.57
CA CYS A 96 -6.40 16.10 7.75
C CYS A 96 -6.02 15.77 6.29
N GLU A 97 -5.08 16.53 5.72
CA GLU A 97 -4.48 16.26 4.42
C GLU A 97 -3.72 14.94 4.45
N THR A 98 -2.94 14.71 5.51
CA THR A 98 -2.20 13.44 5.70
C THR A 98 -3.16 12.25 5.70
N ASP A 99 -4.25 12.32 6.47
CA ASP A 99 -5.28 11.27 6.49
C ASP A 99 -5.91 11.07 5.11
N SER A 100 -6.23 12.16 4.43
CA SER A 100 -6.84 12.12 3.08
C SER A 100 -5.90 11.51 2.03
N ILE A 101 -4.60 11.80 2.11
CA ILE A 101 -3.56 11.22 1.27
C ILE A 101 -3.44 9.71 1.52
N LEU A 102 -3.35 9.31 2.80
CA LEU A 102 -3.24 7.90 3.18
C LEU A 102 -4.47 7.10 2.75
N PHE A 103 -5.66 7.67 2.95
CA PHE A 103 -6.90 7.05 2.50
C PHE A 103 -6.97 6.96 0.98
N GLY A 104 -6.58 8.01 0.24
CA GLY A 104 -6.48 8.02 -1.22
C GLY A 104 -5.50 6.97 -1.75
N ALA A 105 -4.36 6.78 -1.09
CA ALA A 105 -3.40 5.74 -1.43
C ALA A 105 -3.99 4.33 -1.26
N ALA A 106 -4.66 4.08 -0.14
CA ALA A 106 -5.32 2.80 0.09
C ALA A 106 -6.48 2.54 -0.90
N LEU A 107 -7.22 3.59 -1.27
CA LEU A 107 -8.26 3.54 -2.30
C LEU A 107 -7.67 3.23 -3.68
N ALA A 108 -6.54 3.85 -4.04
CA ALA A 108 -5.82 3.57 -5.28
C ALA A 108 -5.37 2.10 -5.35
N VAL A 109 -4.81 1.57 -4.26
CA VAL A 109 -4.45 0.14 -4.16
C VAL A 109 -5.68 -0.75 -4.37
N CYS A 110 -6.82 -0.43 -3.75
CA CYS A 110 -8.07 -1.17 -3.96
C CYS A 110 -8.50 -1.16 -5.43
N ARG A 111 -8.39 -0.02 -6.11
CA ARG A 111 -8.74 0.14 -7.53
C ARG A 111 -7.81 -0.66 -8.44
N ILE A 112 -6.49 -0.58 -8.23
CA ILE A 112 -5.49 -1.31 -9.02
C ILE A 112 -5.68 -2.84 -8.88
N ILE A 113 -6.05 -3.30 -7.68
CA ILE A 113 -6.32 -4.72 -7.42
C ILE A 113 -7.69 -5.16 -7.98
N GLY A 114 -8.58 -4.22 -8.33
CA GLY A 114 -9.95 -4.52 -8.76
C GLY A 114 -10.86 -4.95 -7.60
N ALA A 115 -10.57 -4.51 -6.37
CA ALA A 115 -11.38 -4.83 -5.21
C ALA A 115 -12.73 -4.08 -5.27
N LYS A 116 -13.83 -4.81 -5.03
CA LYS A 116 -15.17 -4.20 -4.98
C LYS A 116 -15.29 -3.32 -3.74
N LEU A 117 -15.49 -2.02 -3.95
CA LEU A 117 -15.74 -1.06 -2.88
C LEU A 117 -17.23 -1.14 -2.48
N PRO A 118 -17.55 -1.37 -1.19
CA PRO A 118 -18.89 -1.22 -0.66
C PRO A 118 -19.45 0.18 -0.94
N THR A 119 -20.73 0.25 -1.32
CA THR A 119 -21.45 1.51 -1.48
C THR A 119 -21.46 2.29 -0.16
N ALA A 120 -21.17 3.60 -0.25
CA ALA A 120 -21.28 4.52 0.88
C ALA A 120 -22.68 4.39 1.52
N GLY A 121 -22.73 4.33 2.86
CA GLY A 121 -23.99 4.23 3.62
C GLY A 121 -24.46 2.82 4.01
N ARG A 122 -23.88 1.74 3.46
CA ARG A 122 -24.23 0.36 3.90
C ARG A 122 -23.46 -0.02 5.18
N ALA A 123 -23.69 0.72 6.25
CA ALA A 123 -23.11 0.44 7.56
C ALA A 123 -23.92 -0.66 8.26
N THR A 124 -23.57 -1.94 8.04
CA THR A 124 -23.93 -2.97 9.02
C THR A 124 -23.14 -2.67 10.30
N GLY A 125 -23.87 -2.41 11.38
CA GLY A 125 -23.43 -1.71 12.59
C GLY A 125 -22.08 -2.13 13.15
N GLN A 126 -21.22 -1.15 13.42
CA GLN A 126 -20.15 -1.33 14.38
C GLN A 126 -20.75 -1.14 15.77
N SER A 127 -20.40 -2.02 16.72
CA SER A 127 -20.70 -1.75 18.13
C SER A 127 -20.13 -0.38 18.49
N SER A 128 -20.83 0.36 19.34
CA SER A 128 -20.45 1.69 19.85
C SER A 128 -19.15 1.71 20.67
N THR A 129 -18.38 0.62 20.66
CA THR A 129 -17.18 0.45 21.45
C THR A 129 -16.02 1.17 20.76
N SER A 130 -15.45 2.17 21.45
CA SER A 130 -14.22 2.82 21.01
C SER A 130 -13.14 1.78 20.69
N PRO A 131 -12.38 1.96 19.60
CA PRO A 131 -11.34 1.01 19.24
C PRO A 131 -10.24 0.97 20.30
N VAL A 132 -9.68 -0.22 20.54
CA VAL A 132 -8.72 -0.48 21.63
C VAL A 132 -7.51 0.46 21.59
N TRP A 133 -7.02 0.82 20.40
CA TRP A 133 -5.89 1.74 20.26
C TRP A 133 -6.24 3.15 20.80
N ARG A 134 -7.49 3.61 20.63
CA ARG A 134 -7.95 4.92 21.10
C ARG A 134 -7.99 4.93 22.62
N ILE A 135 -8.56 3.88 23.22
CA ILE A 135 -8.59 3.70 24.68
C ILE A 135 -7.18 3.76 25.25
N ARG A 136 -6.21 3.03 24.65
CA ARG A 136 -4.80 3.05 25.09
C ARG A 136 -4.17 4.44 25.03
N ILE A 137 -4.44 5.22 23.98
CA ILE A 137 -3.93 6.59 23.86
C ILE A 137 -4.57 7.48 24.93
N GLU A 138 -5.89 7.41 25.09
CA GLU A 138 -6.63 8.17 26.10
C GLU A 138 -6.13 7.86 27.52
N GLU A 139 -5.88 6.60 27.84
CA GLU A 139 -5.30 6.19 29.12
C GLU A 139 -3.89 6.75 29.34
N ARG A 140 -3.03 6.73 28.31
CA ARG A 140 -1.68 7.31 28.40
C ARG A 140 -1.73 8.81 28.64
N ILE A 141 -2.61 9.50 27.93
CA ILE A 141 -2.83 10.95 28.11
C ILE A 141 -3.36 11.23 29.53
N ALA A 142 -4.33 10.44 30.01
CA ALA A 142 -4.87 10.59 31.36
C ALA A 142 -3.81 10.38 32.44
N LYS A 143 -2.97 9.35 32.31
CA LYS A 143 -1.84 9.10 33.21
C LYS A 143 -0.86 10.27 33.20
N ALA A 144 -0.50 10.81 32.04
CA ALA A 144 0.39 11.95 31.93
C ALA A 144 -0.19 13.21 32.61
N ARG A 145 -1.46 13.53 32.35
CA ARG A 145 -2.16 14.66 33.02
C ARG A 145 -2.20 14.49 34.53
N ALA A 146 -2.46 13.28 35.03
CA ALA A 146 -2.46 12.99 36.46
C ALA A 146 -1.07 13.19 37.10
N LEU A 147 0.01 12.80 36.40
CA LEU A 147 1.38 13.05 36.86
C LEU A 147 1.71 14.54 36.87
N MET A 148 1.37 15.28 35.81
CA MET A 148 1.54 16.73 35.76
C MET A 148 0.83 17.41 36.93
N GLY A 149 -0.41 17.03 37.21
CA GLY A 149 -1.16 17.55 38.36
C GLY A 149 -0.47 17.29 39.70
N ARG A 150 0.06 16.08 39.92
CA ARG A 150 0.80 15.75 41.15
C ARG A 150 2.10 16.56 41.28
N LEU A 151 2.83 16.78 40.19
CA LEU A 151 4.03 17.60 40.18
C LEU A 151 3.71 19.07 40.47
N ILE A 152 2.61 19.60 39.91
CA ILE A 152 2.14 20.95 40.22
C ILE A 152 1.76 21.08 41.70
N CYS A 153 1.03 20.11 42.26
CA CYS A 153 0.69 20.10 43.69
C CYS A 153 1.94 20.06 44.57
N PHE A 154 2.94 19.25 44.21
CA PHE A 154 4.21 19.21 44.92
C PHE A 154 4.93 20.57 44.86
N ARG A 155 4.99 21.20 43.67
CA ARG A 155 5.56 22.54 43.48
C ARG A 155 4.84 23.61 44.32
N SER A 156 3.52 23.49 44.53
CA SER A 156 2.75 24.39 45.41
C SER A 156 2.95 24.13 46.92
N GLY A 157 3.89 23.25 47.31
CA GLY A 157 4.21 22.98 48.72
C GLY A 157 3.42 21.82 49.34
N ASN A 158 2.70 21.01 48.57
CA ASN A 158 1.96 19.88 49.11
C ASN A 158 2.90 18.69 49.39
N THR A 159 3.14 18.40 50.66
CA THR A 159 4.08 17.37 51.14
C THR A 159 3.42 16.03 51.49
N ARG A 160 2.16 15.80 51.08
CA ARG A 160 1.48 14.52 51.35
C ARG A 160 2.34 13.32 50.87
N PRO A 161 2.52 12.27 51.68
CA PRO A 161 3.45 11.17 51.38
C PRO A 161 3.24 10.50 50.00
N ARG A 162 1.98 10.41 49.55
CA ARG A 162 1.64 9.85 48.22
C ARG A 162 2.16 10.68 47.07
N ILE A 163 2.13 12.01 47.19
CA ILE A 163 2.62 12.95 46.18
C ILE A 163 4.14 12.88 46.16
N VAL A 164 4.79 13.01 47.33
CA VAL A 164 6.25 12.94 47.46
C VAL A 164 6.81 11.62 46.92
N ARG A 165 6.18 10.48 47.23
CA ARG A 165 6.59 9.17 46.68
C ARG A 165 6.45 9.13 45.16
N THR A 166 5.36 9.67 44.59
CA THR A 166 5.17 9.71 43.14
C THR A 166 6.26 10.57 42.49
N VAL A 167 6.55 11.76 43.03
CA VAL A 167 7.57 12.66 42.51
C VAL A 167 8.95 12.01 42.57
N ARG A 168 9.32 11.40 43.70
CA ARG A 168 10.59 10.67 43.84
C ARG A 168 10.71 9.52 42.85
N MET A 169 9.66 8.75 42.60
CA MET A 169 9.73 7.66 41.61
C MET A 169 9.84 8.17 40.17
N VAL A 170 9.17 9.29 39.85
CA VAL A 170 9.21 9.86 38.49
C VAL A 170 10.55 10.55 38.21
N LEU A 171 11.15 11.18 39.22
CA LEU A 171 12.47 11.83 39.13
C LEU A 171 13.62 10.87 39.49
N ALA A 172 13.35 9.61 39.83
CA ALA A 172 14.40 8.63 40.06
C ALA A 172 15.14 8.35 38.75
N GLY A 173 16.40 8.78 38.68
CA GLY A 173 17.26 8.62 37.51
C GLY A 173 17.37 9.86 36.61
N THR A 174 16.63 10.93 36.89
CA THR A 174 17.00 12.27 36.42
C THR A 174 18.02 12.81 37.42
N ASN A 175 19.27 13.04 36.99
CA ASN A 175 20.33 13.63 37.84
C ASN A 175 20.05 15.12 38.13
N VAL A 176 18.95 15.39 38.83
CA VAL A 176 18.54 16.69 39.35
C VAL A 176 18.26 16.52 40.84
#